data_AF-A0A811V2N4-F1
#
_entry.id   AF-A0A811V2N4-F1
#
_cell.length_a   1.000
_cell.length_b   1.000
_cell.length_c   1.000
_cell.angle_alpha   90.00
_cell.angle_beta   90.00
_cell.angle_gamma   90.00
#
_symmetry.space_group_name_H-M   'P 1'
#
loop_
_entity.id
_entity.type
_entity.pdbx_description
1 polymer ?
#
loop_
_entity_poly.entity_id
_entity_poly.type
_entity_poly.pdbx_seq_one_letter_code
_entity_poly.pdbx_strand_id
1 'polypeptide(L)'
;MAPRESIFSNLPPSISEVTKAIEKIEVLVAAKKLKSKLFYDMLFGFRVLEEAMQNEQTEAFNLVIKWLDLFLKIQTNISSQNDVIHSQFEKVIPSAVTYIIGCLQYKAKGVISYHYQLLEMIHELLNKARPEVLEKLATFETGVIACVWFPIGFVGDFNTQMMALRLLAMLLKCVDAARLQNELDSIRCADKSILKNKLTAAIAVANFHTAKFENPKSKSTVMIHLVF
;
A
#
# COMPACT_ATOMS: atom_id res chain seq x y z
N MET A 1 -25.52 -3.14 -23.85
CA MET A 1 -24.74 -3.46 -22.64
C MET A 1 -25.43 -2.79 -21.47
N ALA A 2 -25.86 -3.53 -20.45
CA ALA A 2 -26.39 -2.92 -19.23
C ALA A 2 -25.28 -2.06 -18.58
N PRO A 3 -25.60 -0.84 -18.07
CA PRO A 3 -24.62 -0.02 -17.39
C PRO A 3 -24.03 -0.86 -16.24
N ARG A 4 -22.70 -0.96 -16.17
CA ARG A 4 -22.03 -1.65 -15.06
C ARG A 4 -22.32 -0.83 -13.81
N GLU A 5 -23.19 -1.34 -12.95
CA GLU A 5 -23.59 -0.67 -11.71
C GLU A 5 -22.35 -0.27 -10.90
N SER A 6 -22.25 1.03 -10.64
CA SER A 6 -21.25 1.66 -9.79
C SER A 6 -21.68 1.54 -8.33
N ILE A 7 -20.72 1.40 -7.42
CA ILE A 7 -21.02 1.47 -5.97
C ILE A 7 -21.34 2.90 -5.50
N PHE A 8 -20.87 3.89 -6.26
CA PHE A 8 -21.13 5.31 -6.05
C PHE A 8 -22.30 5.81 -6.89
N SER A 9 -23.00 6.80 -6.34
CA SER A 9 -24.13 7.46 -6.99
C SER A 9 -23.69 8.65 -7.82
N ASN A 10 -22.59 9.32 -7.45
CA ASN A 10 -22.00 10.44 -8.17
C ASN A 10 -20.50 10.22 -8.49
N LEU A 11 -19.99 10.97 -9.46
CA LEU A 11 -18.56 11.04 -9.80
C LEU A 11 -18.13 12.51 -9.94
N PRO A 12 -17.07 12.96 -9.24
CA PRO A 12 -16.29 12.21 -8.24
C PRO A 12 -17.10 11.93 -6.96
N PRO A 13 -16.84 10.80 -6.25
CA PRO A 13 -17.59 10.47 -5.05
C PRO A 13 -17.17 11.34 -3.86
N SER A 14 -18.10 11.61 -2.95
CA SER A 14 -17.80 12.26 -1.67
C SER A 14 -17.32 11.26 -0.60
N ILE A 15 -16.72 11.72 0.50
CA ILE A 15 -16.41 10.88 1.68
C ILE A 15 -17.65 10.17 2.21
N SER A 16 -18.82 10.83 2.19
CA SER A 16 -20.08 10.21 2.61
C SER A 16 -20.44 9.03 1.71
N GLU A 17 -20.20 9.14 0.40
CA GLU A 17 -20.41 8.03 -0.53
C GLU A 17 -19.40 6.91 -0.32
N VAL A 18 -18.12 7.21 -0.06
CA VAL A 18 -17.11 6.19 0.32
C VAL A 18 -17.55 5.44 1.58
N THR A 19 -18.04 6.16 2.59
CA THR A 19 -18.55 5.55 3.82
C THR A 19 -19.73 4.62 3.55
N LYS A 20 -20.73 5.07 2.78
CA LYS A 20 -21.90 4.25 2.40
C LYS A 20 -21.53 3.08 1.49
N ALA A 21 -20.47 3.20 0.71
CA ALA A 21 -20.03 2.16 -0.19
C ALA A 21 -19.43 0.95 0.55
N ILE A 22 -18.94 1.10 1.79
CA ILE A 22 -18.38 0.00 2.59
C ILE A 22 -19.36 -1.17 2.68
N GLU A 23 -20.58 -0.92 3.17
CA GLU A 23 -21.61 -1.96 3.35
C GLU A 23 -21.96 -2.63 2.02
N LYS A 24 -22.06 -1.84 0.94
CA LYS A 24 -22.33 -2.36 -0.41
C LYS A 24 -21.21 -3.30 -0.87
N ILE A 25 -19.95 -2.93 -0.67
CA ILE A 25 -18.79 -3.75 -1.05
C ILE A 25 -18.76 -5.03 -0.23
N GLU A 26 -19.02 -4.97 1.08
CA GLU A 26 -19.08 -6.16 1.94
C GLU A 26 -20.11 -7.18 1.45
N VAL A 27 -21.30 -6.72 1.08
CA VAL A 27 -22.34 -7.57 0.48
C VAL A 27 -21.87 -8.19 -0.85
N LEU A 28 -21.21 -7.41 -1.71
CA LEU A 28 -20.68 -7.92 -2.98
C LEU A 28 -19.57 -8.96 -2.78
N VAL A 29 -18.67 -8.74 -1.82
CA VAL A 29 -17.60 -9.68 -1.45
C VAL A 29 -18.20 -10.98 -0.91
N ALA A 30 -19.13 -10.89 0.05
CA ALA A 30 -19.79 -12.06 0.63
C ALA A 30 -20.56 -12.88 -0.43
N ALA A 31 -21.21 -12.20 -1.37
CA ALA A 31 -21.93 -12.82 -2.48
C ALA A 31 -20.99 -13.32 -3.61
N LYS A 32 -19.67 -13.11 -3.51
CA LYS A 32 -18.68 -13.37 -4.57
C LYS A 32 -19.03 -12.73 -5.92
N LYS A 33 -19.72 -11.58 -5.89
CA LYS A 33 -20.16 -10.82 -7.08
C LYS A 33 -19.14 -9.75 -7.47
N LEU A 34 -17.89 -10.15 -7.65
CA LEU A 34 -16.78 -9.26 -7.98
C LEU A 34 -16.72 -9.00 -9.49
N LYS A 35 -16.66 -7.72 -9.89
CA LYS A 35 -16.61 -7.28 -11.29
C LYS A 35 -15.57 -6.19 -11.46
N SER A 36 -14.99 -6.04 -12.65
CA SER A 36 -13.99 -5.00 -12.94
C SER A 36 -14.40 -3.59 -12.52
N LYS A 37 -15.67 -3.21 -12.69
CA LYS A 37 -16.16 -1.88 -12.31
C LYS A 37 -15.93 -1.59 -10.82
N LEU A 38 -16.16 -2.56 -9.94
CA LEU A 38 -15.87 -2.43 -8.51
C LEU A 38 -14.39 -2.08 -8.27
N PHE A 39 -13.46 -2.71 -8.99
CA PHE A 39 -12.03 -2.47 -8.80
C PHE A 39 -11.61 -1.05 -9.18
N TYR A 40 -12.20 -0.49 -10.24
CA TYR A 40 -12.02 0.92 -10.59
C TYR A 40 -12.69 1.87 -9.58
N ASP A 41 -13.85 1.50 -9.05
CA ASP A 41 -14.51 2.28 -8.00
C ASP A 41 -13.67 2.30 -6.71
N MET A 42 -12.99 1.20 -6.37
CA MET A 42 -12.04 1.19 -5.26
C MET A 42 -10.91 2.22 -5.45
N LEU A 43 -10.40 2.40 -6.68
CA LEU A 43 -9.38 3.43 -6.97
C LEU A 43 -9.92 4.85 -6.76
N PHE A 44 -11.15 5.13 -7.19
CA PHE A 44 -11.78 6.42 -6.93
C PHE A 44 -11.94 6.68 -5.43
N GLY A 45 -12.30 5.65 -4.66
CA GLY A 45 -12.36 5.75 -3.20
C GLY A 45 -11.00 6.12 -2.59
N PHE A 46 -9.91 5.46 -2.99
CA PHE A 46 -8.57 5.80 -2.51
C PHE A 46 -8.18 7.25 -2.82
N ARG A 47 -8.43 7.70 -4.06
CA ARG A 47 -8.17 9.08 -4.46
C ARG A 47 -8.94 10.09 -3.59
N VAL A 48 -10.22 9.86 -3.35
CA VAL A 48 -11.06 10.74 -2.52
C VAL A 48 -10.56 10.78 -1.07
N LEU A 49 -10.08 9.66 -0.54
CA LEU A 49 -9.54 9.58 0.82
C LEU A 49 -8.21 10.31 0.94
N GLU A 50 -7.33 10.21 -0.05
CA GLU A 50 -6.09 10.97 -0.10
C GLU A 50 -6.38 12.48 -0.17
N GLU A 51 -7.25 12.91 -1.10
CA GLU A 51 -7.69 14.31 -1.23
C GLU A 51 -8.34 14.83 0.06
N ALA A 52 -9.11 13.99 0.77
CA ALA A 52 -9.69 14.34 2.06
C ALA A 52 -8.65 14.60 3.15
N MET A 53 -7.61 13.77 3.23
CA MET A 53 -6.50 13.98 4.17
C MET A 53 -5.69 15.23 3.84
N GLN A 54 -5.51 15.53 2.54
CA GLN A 54 -4.90 16.78 2.10
C GLN A 54 -5.67 18.01 2.60
N ASN A 55 -7.00 17.89 2.68
CA ASN A 55 -7.89 18.91 3.21
C ASN A 55 -8.15 18.78 4.72
N GLU A 56 -7.28 18.07 5.45
CA GLU A 56 -7.31 17.92 6.91
C GLU A 56 -8.58 17.28 7.50
N GLN A 57 -9.34 16.52 6.69
CA GLN A 57 -10.54 15.80 7.16
C GLN A 57 -10.14 14.53 7.92
N THR A 58 -10.14 14.63 9.26
CA THR A 58 -9.61 13.59 10.15
C THR A 58 -10.32 12.23 10.06
N GLU A 59 -11.58 12.20 9.64
CA GLU A 59 -12.34 10.98 9.42
C GLU A 59 -11.73 10.09 8.32
N ALA A 60 -11.00 10.69 7.37
CA ALA A 60 -10.38 9.97 6.26
C ALA A 60 -9.32 8.96 6.72
N PHE A 61 -8.63 9.22 7.84
CA PHE A 61 -7.58 8.34 8.36
C PHE A 61 -8.11 6.96 8.77
N ASN A 62 -9.23 6.90 9.47
CA ASN A 62 -9.86 5.62 9.81
C ASN A 62 -10.52 4.98 8.59
N LEU A 63 -11.04 5.82 7.69
CA LEU A 63 -11.76 5.35 6.52
C LEU A 63 -10.84 4.69 5.49
N VAL A 64 -9.60 5.18 5.32
CA VAL A 64 -8.61 4.52 4.43
C VAL A 64 -8.20 3.15 4.91
N ILE A 65 -8.08 2.94 6.23
CA ILE A 65 -7.76 1.62 6.79
C ILE A 65 -8.88 0.63 6.44
N LYS A 66 -10.15 1.04 6.65
CA LYS A 66 -11.31 0.21 6.29
C LYS A 66 -11.39 -0.05 4.79
N TRP A 67 -11.12 0.98 3.97
CA TRP A 67 -11.16 0.86 2.52
C TRP A 67 -10.09 -0.10 1.99
N LEU A 68 -8.88 -0.05 2.57
CA LEU A 68 -7.79 -0.94 2.23
C LEU A 68 -8.04 -2.38 2.72
N ASP A 69 -8.63 -2.57 3.89
CA ASP A 69 -9.09 -3.88 4.37
C ASP A 69 -10.10 -4.52 3.39
N LEU A 70 -11.06 -3.74 2.87
CA LEU A 70 -11.97 -4.21 1.83
C LEU A 70 -11.24 -4.60 0.54
N PHE A 71 -10.22 -3.84 0.15
CA PHE A 71 -9.42 -4.14 -1.04
C PHE A 71 -8.66 -5.47 -0.89
N LEU A 72 -8.08 -5.73 0.29
CA LEU A 72 -7.44 -7.01 0.63
C LEU A 72 -8.45 -8.17 0.71
N LYS A 73 -9.63 -7.93 1.26
CA LYS A 73 -10.73 -8.90 1.26
C LYS A 73 -11.16 -9.25 -0.16
N ILE A 74 -11.25 -8.27 -1.07
CA ILE A 74 -11.51 -8.53 -2.49
C ILE A 74 -10.43 -9.44 -3.06
N GLN A 75 -9.14 -9.10 -2.90
CA GLN A 75 -8.03 -9.94 -3.39
C GLN A 75 -8.14 -11.38 -2.91
N THR A 76 -8.43 -11.57 -1.62
CA THR A 76 -8.50 -12.90 -0.98
C THR A 76 -9.74 -13.70 -1.41
N ASN A 77 -10.81 -13.03 -1.86
CA ASN A 77 -12.07 -13.67 -2.28
C ASN A 77 -12.20 -13.91 -3.79
N ILE A 78 -11.24 -13.46 -4.60
CA ILE A 78 -11.20 -13.83 -6.01
C ILE A 78 -10.85 -15.31 -6.12
N SER A 79 -11.74 -16.09 -6.73
CA SER A 79 -11.51 -17.51 -6.97
C SER A 79 -10.25 -17.73 -7.80
N SER A 80 -9.40 -18.68 -7.39
CA SER A 80 -8.22 -19.12 -8.14
C SER A 80 -8.55 -19.72 -9.51
N GLN A 81 -9.83 -20.05 -9.76
CA GLN A 81 -10.31 -20.54 -11.05
C GLN A 81 -10.79 -19.42 -11.99
N ASN A 82 -10.84 -18.16 -11.52
CA ASN A 82 -11.31 -17.02 -12.32
C ASN A 82 -10.16 -16.07 -12.65
N ASP A 83 -9.26 -16.54 -13.52
CA ASP A 83 -8.08 -15.80 -13.98
C ASP A 83 -8.43 -14.46 -14.63
N VAL A 84 -9.60 -14.35 -15.27
CA VAL A 84 -10.04 -13.11 -15.91
C VAL A 84 -10.30 -12.03 -14.86
N ILE A 85 -11.06 -12.34 -13.81
CA ILE A 85 -11.33 -11.39 -12.72
C ILE A 85 -10.04 -11.11 -11.93
N HIS A 86 -9.22 -12.13 -11.67
CA HIS A 86 -7.94 -11.96 -11.00
C HIS A 86 -7.03 -10.98 -11.75
N SER A 87 -6.87 -11.18 -13.06
CA SER A 87 -6.07 -10.30 -13.91
C SER A 87 -6.67 -8.89 -14.04
N GLN A 88 -7.98 -8.73 -13.91
CA GLN A 88 -8.62 -7.42 -13.87
C GLN A 88 -8.37 -6.67 -12.56
N PHE A 89 -8.38 -7.38 -11.43
CA PHE A 89 -8.05 -6.81 -10.13
C PHE A 89 -6.57 -6.40 -10.06
N GLU A 90 -5.67 -7.27 -10.52
CA GLU A 90 -4.24 -6.99 -10.49
C GLU A 90 -3.82 -5.78 -11.32
N LYS A 91 -4.59 -5.42 -12.36
CA LYS A 91 -4.35 -4.19 -13.14
C LYS A 91 -4.47 -2.92 -12.30
N VAL A 92 -5.26 -2.93 -11.23
CA VAL A 92 -5.48 -1.76 -10.38
C VAL A 92 -4.56 -1.72 -9.16
N ILE A 93 -3.85 -2.82 -8.83
CA ILE A 93 -2.95 -2.90 -7.67
C ILE A 93 -1.87 -1.79 -7.71
N PRO A 94 -1.13 -1.58 -8.83
CA PRO A 94 -0.10 -0.53 -8.87
C PRO A 94 -0.66 0.86 -8.52
N SER A 95 -1.80 1.24 -9.11
CA SER A 95 -2.44 2.52 -8.82
C SER A 95 -2.94 2.62 -7.38
N ALA A 96 -3.52 1.54 -6.84
CA ALA A 96 -3.95 1.51 -5.44
C ALA A 96 -2.76 1.73 -4.50
N VAL A 97 -1.63 1.04 -4.74
CA VAL A 97 -0.40 1.21 -3.95
C VAL A 97 0.11 2.65 -4.01
N THR A 98 0.08 3.32 -5.17
CA THR A 98 0.44 4.74 -5.26
C THR A 98 -0.41 5.61 -4.34
N TYR A 99 -1.74 5.44 -4.37
CA TYR A 99 -2.64 6.22 -3.50
C TYR A 99 -2.42 5.94 -2.01
N ILE A 100 -2.18 4.68 -1.64
CA ILE A 100 -1.93 4.32 -0.23
C ILE A 100 -0.59 4.89 0.24
N ILE A 101 0.44 4.92 -0.62
CA ILE A 101 1.70 5.60 -0.32
C ILE A 101 1.49 7.11 -0.15
N GLY A 102 0.64 7.73 -0.96
CA GLY A 102 0.20 9.11 -0.78
C GLY A 102 -0.42 9.34 0.61
N CYS A 103 -1.29 8.43 1.04
CA CYS A 103 -1.90 8.47 2.38
C CYS A 103 -0.87 8.38 3.53
N LEU A 104 0.30 7.76 3.33
CA LEU A 104 1.38 7.72 4.32
C LEU A 104 2.00 9.09 4.60
N GLN A 105 1.81 10.09 3.72
CA GLN A 105 2.42 11.41 3.86
C GLN A 105 1.72 12.31 4.90
N TYR A 106 0.59 11.86 5.45
CA TYR A 106 -0.25 12.67 6.33
C TYR A 106 -0.14 12.23 7.79
N LYS A 107 0.04 13.21 8.67
CA LYS A 107 0.16 12.98 10.12
C LYS A 107 -1.20 12.72 10.75
N ALA A 108 -1.53 11.46 10.97
CA ALA A 108 -2.78 11.03 11.61
C ALA A 108 -2.78 11.30 13.14
N LYS A 109 -3.05 12.54 13.55
CA LYS A 109 -3.24 12.86 14.97
C LYS A 109 -4.45 12.10 15.51
N GLY A 110 -4.25 11.24 16.52
CA GLY A 110 -5.32 10.51 17.20
C GLY A 110 -5.67 9.13 16.64
N VAL A 111 -5.06 8.68 15.54
CA VAL A 111 -5.22 7.30 15.04
C VAL A 111 -3.94 6.52 15.34
N ILE A 112 -4.00 5.70 16.39
CA ILE A 112 -2.87 4.88 16.85
C ILE A 112 -2.48 3.88 15.75
N SER A 113 -1.18 3.77 15.50
CA SER A 113 -0.61 2.83 14.53
C SER A 113 -1.07 3.01 13.07
N TYR A 114 -1.60 4.19 12.71
CA TYR A 114 -2.06 4.48 11.34
C TYR A 114 -1.03 4.10 10.26
N HIS A 115 0.19 4.66 10.37
CA HIS A 115 1.24 4.40 9.38
C HIS A 115 1.65 2.93 9.36
N TYR A 116 1.78 2.29 10.53
CA TYR A 116 2.10 0.87 10.62
C TYR A 116 1.06 0.01 9.89
N GLN A 117 -0.23 0.25 10.14
CA GLN A 117 -1.33 -0.51 9.51
C GLN A 117 -1.33 -0.35 7.99
N LEU A 118 -1.14 0.88 7.48
CA LEU A 118 -1.06 1.09 6.04
C LEU A 118 0.14 0.37 5.41
N LEU A 119 1.31 0.45 6.04
CA LEU A 119 2.51 -0.25 5.56
C LEU A 119 2.29 -1.78 5.55
N GLU A 120 1.71 -2.32 6.62
CA GLU A 120 1.41 -3.76 6.75
C GLU A 120 0.45 -4.23 5.66
N MET A 121 -0.60 -3.47 5.42
CA MET A 121 -1.58 -3.78 4.38
C MET A 121 -1.01 -3.65 2.95
N ILE A 122 -0.14 -2.68 2.66
CA ILE A 122 0.57 -2.62 1.36
C ILE A 122 1.41 -3.88 1.19
N HIS A 123 2.17 -4.27 2.21
CA HIS A 123 3.02 -5.46 2.14
C HIS A 123 2.19 -6.74 1.96
N GLU A 124 1.05 -6.88 2.63
CA GLU A 124 0.13 -8.00 2.40
C GLU A 124 -0.40 -8.04 0.97
N LEU A 125 -0.83 -6.88 0.43
CA LEU A 125 -1.33 -6.74 -0.92
C LEU A 125 -0.30 -7.22 -1.95
N LEU A 126 0.95 -6.79 -1.77
CA LEU A 126 2.07 -7.10 -2.66
C LEU A 126 2.53 -8.56 -2.53
N ASN A 127 2.57 -9.13 -1.33
CA ASN A 127 2.94 -10.54 -1.14
C ASN A 127 1.97 -11.53 -1.76
N LYS A 128 0.71 -11.12 -1.95
CA LYS A 128 -0.33 -11.92 -2.61
C LYS A 128 -0.41 -11.67 -4.13
N ALA A 129 0.36 -10.71 -4.66
CA ALA A 129 0.34 -10.38 -6.08
C ALA A 129 1.27 -11.30 -6.89
N ARG A 130 0.91 -11.56 -8.15
CA ARG A 130 1.78 -12.31 -9.06
C ARG A 130 3.03 -11.50 -9.46
N PRO A 131 4.15 -12.16 -9.83
CA PRO A 131 5.39 -11.48 -10.21
C PRO A 131 5.21 -10.40 -11.28
N GLU A 132 4.35 -10.62 -12.27
CA GLU A 132 4.10 -9.67 -13.37
C GLU A 132 3.41 -8.38 -12.89
N VAL A 133 2.76 -8.40 -11.73
CA VAL A 133 2.23 -7.20 -11.07
C VAL A 133 3.34 -6.44 -10.37
N LEU A 134 4.26 -7.16 -9.72
CA LEU A 134 5.41 -6.57 -9.03
C LEU A 134 6.34 -5.86 -10.02
N GLU A 135 6.49 -6.39 -11.22
CA GLU A 135 7.22 -5.73 -12.32
C GLU A 135 6.61 -4.38 -12.72
N LYS A 136 5.28 -4.22 -12.61
CA LYS A 136 4.61 -2.94 -12.89
C LYS A 136 4.84 -1.89 -11.82
N LEU A 137 5.31 -2.28 -10.62
CA LEU A 137 5.74 -1.29 -9.63
C LEU A 137 6.99 -0.53 -10.11
N ALA A 138 7.77 -1.13 -11.02
CA ALA A 138 8.89 -0.47 -11.67
C ALA A 138 8.48 0.70 -12.58
N THR A 139 7.18 0.83 -12.89
CA THR A 139 6.63 1.90 -13.74
C THR A 139 5.94 3.01 -12.95
N PHE A 140 6.12 3.08 -11.63
CA PHE A 140 5.64 4.22 -10.84
C PHE A 140 6.19 5.56 -11.38
N GLU A 141 5.66 6.68 -10.92
CA GLU A 141 6.34 7.96 -11.14
C GLU A 141 7.56 8.06 -10.21
N THR A 142 8.62 8.73 -10.66
CA THR A 142 9.83 8.91 -9.84
C THR A 142 9.48 9.64 -8.54
N GLY A 143 9.93 9.09 -7.42
CA GLY A 143 9.72 9.66 -6.08
C GLY A 143 8.55 9.05 -5.33
N VAL A 144 7.67 8.29 -6.01
CA VAL A 144 6.58 7.57 -5.33
C VAL A 144 7.14 6.54 -4.35
N ILE A 145 8.17 5.77 -4.74
CA ILE A 145 8.76 4.78 -3.82
C ILE A 145 9.47 5.52 -2.66
N ALA A 146 10.17 6.61 -2.96
CA ALA A 146 10.82 7.45 -1.95
C ALA A 146 9.86 8.00 -0.88
N CYS A 147 8.57 8.22 -1.20
CA CYS A 147 7.56 8.65 -0.23
C CYS A 147 7.36 7.66 0.93
N VAL A 148 7.69 6.37 0.76
CA VAL A 148 7.69 5.37 1.86
C VAL A 148 8.71 5.72 2.95
N TRP A 149 9.65 6.63 2.67
CA TRP A 149 10.58 7.16 3.67
C TRP A 149 9.92 8.02 4.74
N PHE A 150 8.75 8.63 4.46
CA PHE A 150 8.14 9.60 5.36
C PHE A 150 7.89 9.06 6.79
N PRO A 151 7.31 7.86 6.99
CA PRO A 151 7.15 7.28 8.32
C PRO A 151 8.47 7.06 9.07
N ILE A 152 9.58 6.82 8.33
CA ILE A 152 10.90 6.59 8.92
C ILE A 152 11.38 7.85 9.65
N GLY A 153 11.31 8.99 8.96
CA GLY A 153 11.79 10.27 9.49
C GLY A 153 10.87 10.91 10.53
N PHE A 154 9.59 10.52 10.61
CA PHE A 154 8.60 11.27 11.37
C PHE A 154 7.91 10.52 12.52
N VAL A 155 7.59 9.22 12.39
CA VAL A 155 6.67 8.56 13.34
C VAL A 155 7.32 8.24 14.69
N GLY A 156 8.65 8.05 14.72
CA GLY A 156 9.41 7.83 15.96
C GLY A 156 9.19 6.46 16.63
N ASP A 157 8.40 5.57 16.03
CA ASP A 157 8.19 4.19 16.49
C ASP A 157 9.05 3.21 15.67
N PHE A 158 9.84 2.38 16.37
CA PHE A 158 10.79 1.46 15.76
C PHE A 158 10.12 0.43 14.83
N ASN A 159 8.94 -0.09 15.21
CA ASN A 159 8.26 -1.10 14.41
C ASN A 159 7.77 -0.52 13.07
N THR A 160 7.21 0.68 13.10
CA THR A 160 6.79 1.42 11.91
C THR A 160 7.99 1.76 11.01
N GLN A 161 9.09 2.23 11.60
CA GLN A 161 10.32 2.54 10.85
C GLN A 161 10.90 1.29 10.17
N MET A 162 10.97 0.17 10.89
CA MET A 162 11.45 -1.11 10.36
C MET A 162 10.55 -1.62 9.24
N MET A 163 9.23 -1.51 9.41
CA MET A 163 8.25 -1.91 8.41
C MET A 163 8.39 -1.06 7.13
N ALA A 164 8.53 0.26 7.27
CA ALA A 164 8.75 1.16 6.16
C ALA A 164 10.07 0.86 5.42
N LEU A 165 11.16 0.60 6.15
CA LEU A 165 12.45 0.23 5.55
C LEU A 165 12.36 -1.06 4.73
N ARG A 166 11.67 -2.08 5.23
CA ARG A 166 11.46 -3.35 4.52
C ARG A 166 10.65 -3.14 3.25
N LEU A 167 9.53 -2.41 3.36
CA LEU A 167 8.68 -2.12 2.21
C LEU A 167 9.45 -1.30 1.15
N LEU A 168 10.21 -0.30 1.59
CA LEU A 168 11.07 0.50 0.72
C LEU A 168 12.10 -0.37 -0.01
N ALA A 169 12.83 -1.22 0.70
CA ALA A 169 13.81 -2.11 0.09
C ALA A 169 13.19 -3.08 -0.91
N MET A 170 11.99 -3.60 -0.60
CA MET A 170 11.23 -4.47 -1.50
C MET A 170 10.84 -3.74 -2.79
N LEU A 171 10.27 -2.54 -2.68
CA LEU A 171 9.87 -1.74 -3.85
C LEU A 171 11.08 -1.33 -4.70
N LEU A 172 12.18 -0.92 -4.06
CA LEU A 172 13.41 -0.53 -4.74
C LEU A 172 14.11 -1.70 -5.44
N LYS A 173 13.84 -2.94 -5.05
CA LYS A 173 14.35 -4.14 -5.75
C LYS A 173 13.63 -4.41 -7.08
N CYS A 174 12.44 -3.82 -7.31
CA CYS A 174 11.73 -3.95 -8.58
C CYS A 174 12.25 -3.02 -9.68
N VAL A 175 13.05 -1.99 -9.35
CA VAL A 175 13.47 -0.97 -10.32
C VAL A 175 14.89 -1.23 -10.84
N ASP A 176 15.18 -0.74 -12.05
CA ASP A 176 16.55 -0.77 -12.59
C ASP A 176 17.50 0.18 -11.83
N ALA A 177 18.81 0.07 -12.10
CA ALA A 177 19.83 0.82 -11.37
C ALA A 177 19.73 2.35 -11.54
N ALA A 178 19.34 2.84 -12.73
CA ALA A 178 19.22 4.27 -12.97
C ALA A 178 18.03 4.84 -12.20
N ARG A 179 16.91 4.12 -12.20
CA ARG A 179 15.71 4.47 -11.46
C ARG A 179 15.89 4.33 -9.95
N LEU A 180 16.59 3.29 -9.49
CA LEU A 180 16.99 3.14 -8.08
C LEU A 180 17.69 4.41 -7.59
N GLN A 181 18.67 4.91 -8.35
CA GLN A 181 19.41 6.11 -7.97
C GLN A 181 18.50 7.34 -7.89
N ASN A 182 17.58 7.52 -8.85
CA ASN A 182 16.61 8.63 -8.84
C ASN A 182 15.65 8.59 -7.63
N GLU A 183 15.18 7.40 -7.25
CA GLU A 183 14.35 7.23 -6.04
C GLU A 183 15.15 7.56 -4.77
N LEU A 184 16.40 7.07 -4.67
CA LEU A 184 17.28 7.37 -3.54
C LEU A 184 17.61 8.87 -3.44
N ASP A 185 17.72 9.58 -4.56
CA ASP A 185 17.96 11.02 -4.61
C ASP A 185 16.74 11.84 -4.15
N SER A 186 15.55 11.29 -4.40
CA SER A 186 14.26 11.88 -4.02
C SER A 186 13.97 11.77 -2.52
N ILE A 187 14.68 10.89 -1.79
CA ILE A 187 14.58 10.80 -0.34
C ILE A 187 15.13 12.08 0.31
N ARG A 188 14.26 12.80 1.02
CA ARG A 188 14.63 13.96 1.83
C ARG A 188 15.07 13.49 3.22
N CYS A 189 16.38 13.34 3.41
CA CYS A 189 17.00 13.05 4.70
C CYS A 189 18.24 13.94 4.92
N ALA A 190 18.61 14.14 6.19
CA ALA A 190 19.74 15.00 6.57
C ALA A 190 21.09 14.41 6.12
N ASP A 191 21.28 13.09 6.22
CA ASP A 191 22.52 12.38 5.87
C ASP A 191 22.36 11.43 4.68
N LYS A 192 22.23 12.00 3.48
CA LYS A 192 21.99 11.24 2.24
C LYS A 192 23.08 10.21 1.92
N SER A 193 24.35 10.49 2.20
CA SER A 193 25.48 9.62 1.80
C SER A 193 25.54 8.32 2.60
N ILE A 194 25.41 8.39 3.93
CA ILE A 194 25.42 7.22 4.82
C ILE A 194 24.19 6.36 4.58
N LEU A 195 23.04 6.99 4.39
CA LEU A 195 21.79 6.28 4.13
C LEU A 195 21.84 5.48 2.82
N LYS A 196 22.30 6.10 1.72
CA LYS A 196 22.39 5.43 0.42
C LYS A 196 23.21 4.15 0.49
N ASN A 197 24.37 4.20 1.14
CA ASN A 197 25.25 3.03 1.25
C ASN A 197 24.59 1.90 2.06
N LYS A 198 23.97 2.21 3.21
CA LYS A 198 23.28 1.21 4.04
C LYS A 198 22.03 0.63 3.35
N LEU A 199 21.26 1.46 2.65
CA LEU A 199 20.05 1.04 1.96
C LEU A 199 20.35 0.19 0.72
N THR A 200 21.36 0.54 -0.08
CA THR A 200 21.83 -0.28 -1.20
C THR A 200 22.28 -1.67 -0.73
N ALA A 201 22.99 -1.74 0.41
CA ALA A 201 23.37 -3.02 1.01
C ALA A 201 22.15 -3.83 1.48
N ALA A 202 21.15 -3.18 2.09
CA ALA A 202 19.92 -3.84 2.54
C ALA A 202 19.08 -4.39 1.37
N ILE A 203 19.01 -3.66 0.24
CA ILE A 203 18.31 -4.09 -0.97
C ILE A 203 18.95 -5.36 -1.55
N ALA A 204 20.29 -5.43 -1.56
CA ALA A 204 21.02 -6.58 -2.09
C ALA A 204 20.68 -7.89 -1.35
N VAL A 205 20.36 -7.82 -0.05
CA VAL A 205 20.03 -8.97 0.79
C VAL A 205 18.52 -9.16 1.03
N ALA A 206 17.68 -8.24 0.56
CA ALA A 206 16.23 -8.32 0.76
C ALA A 206 15.61 -9.45 -0.07
N ASN A 207 14.95 -10.40 0.59
CA ASN A 207 14.22 -11.48 -0.06
C ASN A 207 12.71 -11.22 -0.02
N PHE A 208 12.08 -11.14 -1.21
CA PHE A 208 10.65 -10.89 -1.39
C PHE A 208 9.75 -11.88 -0.61
N HIS A 209 10.18 -13.15 -0.47
CA HIS A 209 9.33 -14.24 0.03
C HIS A 209 9.61 -14.64 1.49
N THR A 210 10.70 -14.17 2.11
CA THR A 210 11.08 -14.54 3.49
C THR A 210 10.78 -13.46 4.53
N ALA A 211 10.16 -12.34 4.14
CA ALA A 211 9.68 -11.32 5.06
C ALA A 211 8.37 -11.78 5.75
N LYS A 212 8.41 -12.88 6.51
CA LYS A 212 7.31 -13.24 7.41
C LYS A 212 7.40 -12.40 8.68
N PHE A 213 6.29 -11.79 9.08
CA PHE A 213 6.16 -11.17 10.40
C PHE A 213 5.97 -12.26 11.44
N GLU A 214 6.97 -12.47 12.28
CA GLU A 214 6.73 -13.13 13.55
C GLU A 214 6.10 -12.13 14.50
N ASN A 215 4.86 -12.44 14.89
CA ASN A 215 4.17 -11.79 15.99
C ASN A 215 5.00 -12.01 17.27
N PRO A 216 5.31 -11.00 18.10
CA PRO A 216 6.19 -11.15 19.28
C PRO A 216 5.65 -12.09 20.38
N LYS A 217 4.61 -12.87 20.12
CA LYS A 217 4.13 -13.93 21.01
C LYS A 217 4.78 -15.29 20.77
N SER A 218 5.53 -15.51 19.68
CA SER A 218 6.30 -16.74 19.52
C SER A 218 7.78 -16.48 19.82
N LYS A 219 8.21 -16.89 21.02
CA LYS A 219 9.63 -17.06 21.34
C LYS A 219 10.23 -18.06 20.35
N SER A 220 11.07 -17.60 19.43
CA SER A 220 12.29 -18.28 19.00
C SER A 220 13.14 -17.31 18.18
N THR A 221 14.22 -16.87 18.81
CA THR A 221 15.18 -15.89 18.35
C THR A 221 15.82 -16.26 17.02
N VAL A 222 15.68 -15.40 16.00
CA VAL A 222 16.74 -15.15 15.02
C VAL A 222 17.01 -13.65 15.00
N MET A 223 18.06 -13.25 15.72
CA MET A 223 18.59 -11.90 15.64
C MET A 223 19.19 -11.69 14.25
N ILE A 224 18.53 -10.89 13.42
CA ILE A 224 19.24 -10.17 12.34
C ILE A 224 19.89 -8.97 13.01
N HIS A 225 21.19 -9.05 13.26
CA HIS A 225 21.98 -7.89 13.68
C HIS A 225 22.00 -6.85 12.54
N LEU A 226 21.09 -5.89 12.61
CA LEU A 226 21.31 -4.58 12.02
C LEU A 226 22.03 -3.74 13.10
N VAL A 227 23.35 -3.72 13.04
CA VAL A 227 24.16 -2.80 13.85
C VAL A 227 23.93 -1.40 13.29
N PHE A 228 23.30 -0.53 14.09
CA PHE A 228 23.15 0.89 13.79
C PHE A 228 24.47 1.62 13.95
#